data_AF-A0A2P4XW31-F1
#
_entry.id   AF-A0A2P4XW31-F1
#
_cell.length_a   1.000
_cell.length_b   1.000
_cell.length_c   1.000
_cell.angle_alpha   90.00
_cell.angle_beta   90.00
_cell.angle_gamma   90.00
#
_symmetry.space_group_name_H-M   'P 1'
#
loop_
_entity.id
_entity.type
_entity.pdbx_description
1 polymer ?
#
loop_
_entity_poly.entity_id
_entity_poly.type
_entity_poly.pdbx_seq_one_letter_code
_entity_poly.pdbx_strand_id
1 'polypeptide(L)'
;MPKRVRWRGKAFGVDAAEADEILTSLKTFDIDKSQAMACTICPEAEHKMRYRLLVCSSGEFREASDITCTWRGKNVTCLDSERA
;
A
#
# COMPACT_ATOMS: atom_id res chain seq x y z
N MET A 1 15.09 -0.48 -27.40
CA MET A 1 14.33 -1.69 -27.03
C MET A 1 14.11 -1.67 -25.52
N PRO A 2 12.87 -1.85 -25.02
CA PRO A 2 12.64 -1.98 -23.59
C PRO A 2 13.45 -3.15 -23.03
N LYS A 3 14.05 -2.99 -21.85
CA LYS A 3 14.76 -4.10 -21.18
C LYS A 3 13.77 -5.25 -20.97
N ARG A 4 14.16 -6.48 -21.35
CA ARG A 4 13.33 -7.67 -21.12
C ARG A 4 13.15 -7.86 -19.61
N VAL A 5 11.91 -7.75 -19.14
CA VAL A 5 11.54 -8.09 -17.77
C VAL A 5 11.58 -9.60 -17.64
N ARG A 6 12.45 -10.12 -16.78
CA ARG A 6 12.52 -11.55 -16.48
C ARG A 6 11.40 -11.90 -15.49
N TRP A 7 10.24 -12.27 -16.02
CA TRP A 7 9.13 -12.74 -15.21
C TRP A 7 9.52 -14.02 -14.46
N ARG A 8 9.24 -14.05 -13.17
CA ARG A 8 9.34 -15.24 -12.31
C ARG A 8 7.94 -15.53 -11.79
N GLY A 9 7.41 -16.72 -12.08
CA GLY A 9 6.15 -17.15 -11.48
C GLY A 9 6.29 -17.28 -9.96
N LYS A 10 5.31 -16.75 -9.23
CA LYS A 10 5.24 -16.86 -7.76
C LYS A 10 4.30 -17.99 -7.31
N ALA A 11 3.23 -18.27 -8.07
CA ALA A 11 2.34 -19.40 -7.85
C ALA A 11 1.65 -19.82 -9.15
N PHE A 12 1.24 -21.08 -9.25
CA PHE A 12 0.56 -21.67 -10.41
C PHE A 12 -0.50 -22.67 -9.94
N GLY A 13 -1.68 -22.67 -10.57
CA GLY A 13 -2.74 -23.64 -10.28
C GLY A 13 -3.44 -23.46 -8.92
N VAL A 14 -3.26 -22.30 -8.27
CA VAL A 14 -3.92 -21.94 -7.01
C VAL A 14 -5.32 -21.41 -7.27
N ASP A 15 -6.21 -21.55 -6.28
CA ASP A 15 -7.53 -20.95 -6.34
C ASP A 15 -7.51 -19.43 -6.08
N ALA A 16 -8.67 -18.79 -6.21
CA ALA A 16 -8.78 -17.33 -6.10
C ALA A 16 -8.47 -16.81 -4.68
N ALA A 17 -8.85 -17.53 -3.63
CA ALA A 17 -8.63 -17.10 -2.26
C ALA A 17 -7.14 -17.17 -1.92
N GLU A 18 -6.48 -18.26 -2.30
CA GLU A 18 -5.04 -18.43 -2.14
C GLU A 18 -4.25 -17.39 -2.98
N ALA A 19 -4.70 -17.10 -4.20
CA ALA A 19 -4.10 -16.05 -5.02
C ALA A 19 -4.19 -14.66 -4.35
N ASP A 20 -5.34 -14.33 -3.76
CA ASP A 20 -5.54 -13.07 -3.05
C ASP A 20 -4.67 -12.96 -1.80
N GLU A 21 -4.52 -14.05 -1.04
CA GLU A 21 -3.61 -14.11 0.10
C GLU A 21 -2.15 -13.89 -0.32
N ILE A 22 -1.72 -14.53 -1.41
CA ILE A 22 -0.37 -14.35 -1.96
C ILE A 22 -0.16 -12.89 -2.38
N LEU A 23 -1.09 -12.31 -3.15
CA LEU A 23 -0.99 -10.92 -3.57
C LEU A 23 -0.99 -9.94 -2.38
N THR A 24 -1.78 -10.25 -1.35
CA THR A 24 -1.83 -9.47 -0.12
C THR A 24 -0.50 -9.55 0.63
N SER A 25 0.12 -10.74 0.70
CA SER A 25 1.42 -10.93 1.34
C SER A 25 2.56 -10.16 0.66
N LEU A 26 2.47 -9.96 -0.67
CA LEU A 26 3.45 -9.22 -1.46
C LEU A 26 3.29 -7.70 -1.33
N LYS A 27 2.17 -7.23 -0.76
CA LYS A 27 1.87 -5.81 -0.60
C LYS A 27 2.58 -5.26 0.63
N THR A 28 3.82 -4.84 0.45
CA THR A 28 4.57 -4.14 1.50
C THR A 28 4.68 -2.65 1.22
N PHE A 29 4.45 -1.85 2.26
CA PHE A 29 4.56 -0.40 2.19
C PHE A 29 5.05 0.17 3.52
N ASP A 30 5.77 1.29 3.44
CA ASP A 30 6.14 2.10 4.58
C ASP A 30 5.33 3.40 4.60
N ILE A 31 5.23 4.02 5.77
CA ILE A 31 4.58 5.33 5.91
C ILE A 31 5.63 6.42 5.68
N ASP A 32 5.51 7.11 4.54
CA ASP A 32 6.37 8.26 4.18
C ASP A 32 5.96 9.51 4.97
N LYS A 33 4.65 9.74 5.12
CA LYS A 33 4.10 10.86 5.91
C LYS A 33 2.89 10.42 6.69
N SER A 34 2.76 10.96 7.90
CA SER A 34 1.62 10.73 8.80
C SER A 34 1.25 12.03 9.50
N GLN A 35 0.07 12.56 9.23
CA GLN A 35 -0.39 13.83 9.79
C GLN A 35 -1.85 13.78 10.21
N ALA A 36 -2.18 14.48 11.29
CA ALA A 36 -3.57 14.68 11.70
C ALA A 36 -4.12 15.93 10.99
N MET A 37 -5.31 15.82 10.42
CA MET A 37 -5.99 16.93 9.74
C MET A 37 -7.50 16.89 10.04
N ALA A 38 -8.23 17.95 9.70
CA ALA A 38 -9.69 17.97 9.83
C ALA A 38 -10.30 16.76 9.11
N CYS A 39 -11.25 16.09 9.76
CA CYS A 39 -11.87 14.91 9.18
C CYS A 39 -12.78 15.30 8.02
N THR A 40 -12.57 14.63 6.88
CA THR A 40 -13.41 14.80 5.68
C THR A 40 -14.27 13.57 5.41
N ILE A 41 -14.22 12.56 6.27
CA ILE A 41 -15.01 11.32 6.17
C ILE A 41 -16.39 11.55 6.80
N CYS A 42 -16.43 12.17 7.98
CA CYS A 42 -17.67 12.46 8.68
C CYS A 42 -18.22 13.83 8.26
N PRO A 43 -19.53 13.96 8.02
CA PRO A 43 -20.17 15.26 7.83
C PRO A 43 -20.05 16.07 9.13
N GLU A 44 -19.80 17.38 9.00
CA GLU A 44 -19.71 18.32 10.14
C GLU A 44 -18.68 17.92 11.23
N ALA A 45 -17.58 17.28 10.83
CA ALA A 45 -16.63 16.74 11.78
C ALA A 45 -15.82 17.83 12.51
N GLU A 46 -15.94 17.89 13.83
CA GLU A 46 -15.05 18.66 14.71
C GLU A 46 -13.78 17.89 15.09
N HIS A 47 -13.75 16.58 14.83
CA HIS A 47 -12.62 15.71 15.12
C HIS A 47 -11.60 15.67 13.97
N LYS A 48 -10.46 15.02 14.25
CA LYS A 48 -9.37 14.84 13.29
C LYS A 48 -9.42 13.47 12.62
N MET A 49 -8.94 13.41 11.39
CA MET A 49 -8.56 12.17 10.71
C MET A 49 -7.04 12.06 10.59
N ARG A 50 -6.54 10.83 10.45
CA ARG A 50 -5.14 10.55 10.13
C ARG A 50 -4.99 10.39 8.63
N TYR A 51 -4.20 11.25 8.02
CA TYR A 51 -3.77 11.15 6.63
C TYR A 51 -2.38 10.54 6.58
N ARG A 52 -2.21 9.45 5.84
CA ARG A 52 -0.94 8.76 5.63
C ARG A 52 -0.62 8.66 4.14
N LEU A 53 0.59 9.05 3.77
CA LEU A 53 1.18 8.69 2.48
C LEU A 53 2.01 7.43 2.64
N LEU A 54 1.76 6.47 1.76
CA LEU A 54 2.44 5.19 1.74
C LEU A 54 3.40 5.15 0.56
N VAL A 55 4.57 4.58 0.77
CA VAL A 55 5.56 4.31 -0.27
C VAL A 55 5.84 2.83 -0.36
N CYS A 56 6.19 2.38 -1.54
CA CYS A 56 6.54 0.99 -1.81
C CYS A 56 7.80 0.60 -1.01
N SER A 57 7.73 -0.47 -0.21
CA SER A 57 8.85 -0.99 0.57
C SER A 57 9.21 -2.44 0.23
N SER A 58 8.81 -2.91 -0.95
CA SER A 58 9.11 -4.27 -1.42
C SER A 58 10.60 -4.46 -1.63
N GLY A 59 11.20 -5.35 -0.84
CA GLY A 59 12.61 -5.74 -0.97
C GLY A 59 12.93 -6.37 -2.34
N GLU A 60 11.97 -7.09 -2.92
CA GLU A 60 12.10 -7.72 -4.23
C GLU A 60 12.41 -6.70 -5.34
N PHE A 61 11.91 -5.46 -5.22
CA PHE A 61 12.17 -4.39 -6.19
C PHE A 61 13.61 -3.85 -6.09
N ARG A 62 14.13 -3.76 -4.86
CA ARG A 62 15.51 -3.30 -4.58
C ARG A 62 16.56 -4.28 -5.08
N GLU A 63 16.27 -5.58 -5.03
CA GLU A 63 17.20 -6.62 -5.51
C GLU A 63 17.12 -6.83 -7.03
N ALA A 64 15.94 -6.61 -7.64
CA ALA A 64 15.73 -6.90 -9.05
C ALA A 64 16.15 -5.76 -10.01
N SER A 65 16.19 -4.50 -9.54
CA SER A 65 16.53 -3.36 -10.40
C SER A 65 16.93 -2.09 -9.64
N ASP A 66 17.75 -1.23 -10.26
CA ASP A 66 17.98 0.15 -9.81
C ASP A 66 16.76 1.07 -10.00
N ILE A 67 15.66 0.55 -10.55
CA ILE A 67 14.42 1.30 -10.70
C ILE A 67 13.79 1.36 -9.32
N THR A 68 13.55 2.56 -8.80
CA THR A 68 12.79 2.72 -7.57
C THR A 68 11.31 2.52 -7.88
N CYS A 69 10.64 1.70 -7.06
CA CYS A 69 9.21 1.48 -7.16
C CYS A 69 8.48 2.82 -6.95
N THR A 70 7.86 3.36 -7.99
CA THR A 70 7.21 4.69 -7.95
C THR A 70 5.78 4.65 -7.41
N TRP A 71 5.31 3.48 -6.97
CA TRP A 71 3.99 3.33 -6.38
C TRP A 71 3.87 4.17 -5.10
N ARG A 72 2.76 4.88 -4.98
CA ARG A 72 2.37 5.65 -3.80
C ARG A 72 0.94 5.35 -3.43
N GLY A 73 0.69 5.13 -2.15
CA GLY A 73 -0.63 4.94 -1.58
C GLY A 73 -1.06 6.13 -0.73
N LYS A 74 -2.37 6.29 -0.57
CA LYS A 74 -2.97 7.21 0.40
C LYS A 74 -3.90 6.40 1.29
N ASN A 75 -3.70 6.50 2.60
CA ASN A 75 -4.60 5.96 3.60
C ASN A 75 -5.14 7.10 4.44
N VAL A 76 -6.46 7.13 4.60
CA VAL A 76 -7.16 8.14 5.40
C VAL A 76 -8.05 7.41 6.38
N THR A 77 -7.83 7.61 7.67
CA THR A 77 -8.67 7.00 8.70
C THR A 77 -9.21 8.04 9.67
N CYS A 78 -10.51 7.96 9.95
CA CYS A 78 -11.13 8.77 10.99
C CYS A 78 -10.66 8.28 12.37
N LEU A 79 -10.24 9.20 13.25
CA LEU A 79 -9.71 8.85 14.58
C LEU A 79 -10.80 8.51 15.61
N ASP A 80 -12.05 8.86 15.32
CA ASP A 80 -13.19 8.55 16.19
C ASP A 80 -13.84 7.22 15.79
N SER A 81 -13.92 6.93 14.49
CA SER A 81 -14.40 5.64 13.98
C SER A 81 -13.43 4.48 14.28
N GLU A 82 -12.14 4.77 14.45
CA GLU A 82 -11.14 3.79 14.90
C GLU A 82 -11.31 3.38 16.38
N ARG A 83 -12.12 4.11 17.18
CA ARG A 83 -12.33 3.85 18.62
C ARG A 83 -13.58 3.02 18.94
N ALA A 84 -14.32 2.57 17.92
CA ALA A 84 -15.52 1.75 18.07
C ALA A 84 -15.20 0.25 18.05
#